data_AF-A0AAE8SY87-F1
#
_entry.id   AF-A0AAE8SY87-F1
#
_cell.length_a   1.000
_cell.length_b   1.000
_cell.length_c   1.000
_cell.angle_alpha   90.00
_cell.angle_beta   90.00
_cell.angle_gamma   90.00
#
_symmetry.space_group_name_H-M   'P 1'
#
loop_
_entity.id
_entity.type
_entity.pdbx_description
1 polymer ?
#
loop_
_entity_poly.entity_id
_entity_poly.type
_entity_poly.pdbx_seq_one_letter_code
_entity_poly.pdbx_strand_id
1 'polypeptide(L)'
;MYELSLLAFVDDKDVPASLSVLSGLCSQSPWESIHRVHFLHGPGRPTGMPNPSPTPTNQQKDVPALWKELDRALGRQSYHLQLRYEVSKADFGKADGMDFNAAPGILRWVDFPEPAQAVPGAEKGVVMQRKKVEIWGQKNLHSVLAGNSYSLTSDQIEHGYSFFRDDIEICLHRYLLPRPQGQPPSNATAPTNPLPPWDSVTNVDDLQHWMLVVKLHVLQDNKPDEVRKAQEQLVALKNELDGVFQFEVIDRQFFDSRVPLADDGTTTGEGWKKAEHPSEGGNVLQDLDIQGEEKITRERGHTRERDVPQQDVIKGEEGDGRDVEYEKEEAEDLTKYAPEPIMDENIRLALITEVSALNWEAMDREVVIWTEGEDDEPNGQQAEATYGIHPSPPGPSAGGDTAAGHRNSPGAGIPSLPLHMLR
;
A
#
# COMPACT_ATOMS: atom_id res chain seq x y z
N MET A 1 7.62 -2.42 -13.88
CA MET A 1 8.59 -2.15 -12.81
C MET A 1 8.16 -2.89 -11.55
N TYR A 2 9.12 -3.48 -10.84
CA TYR A 2 8.95 -4.00 -9.48
C TYR A 2 9.47 -3.00 -8.45
N GLU A 3 8.80 -2.96 -7.30
CA GLU A 3 9.29 -2.39 -6.05
C GLU A 3 9.61 -3.55 -5.11
N LEU A 4 10.86 -3.62 -4.65
CA LEU A 4 11.27 -4.49 -3.56
C LEU A 4 11.54 -3.63 -2.33
N SER A 5 11.12 -4.08 -1.14
CA SER A 5 11.26 -3.27 0.07
C SER A 5 11.38 -4.05 1.37
N LEU A 6 12.08 -3.46 2.33
CA LEU A 6 12.03 -3.77 3.76
C LEU A 6 11.20 -2.70 4.47
N LEU A 7 10.56 -3.03 5.60
CA LEU A 7 9.86 -2.08 6.47
C LEU A 7 10.24 -2.30 7.94
N ALA A 8 10.48 -1.21 8.66
CA ALA A 8 10.68 -1.14 10.10
C ALA A 8 9.86 0.02 10.69
N PHE A 9 9.54 -0.03 11.99
CA PHE A 9 8.85 1.05 12.70
C PHE A 9 9.82 1.81 13.61
N VAL A 10 9.57 3.09 13.80
CA VAL A 10 10.39 4.03 14.58
C VAL A 10 9.48 4.94 15.40
N ASP A 11 9.63 4.94 16.72
CA ASP A 11 8.93 5.88 17.61
C ASP A 11 9.30 7.35 17.27
N ASP A 12 8.34 8.26 17.36
CA ASP A 12 8.55 9.71 17.12
C ASP A 12 9.73 10.29 17.94
N LYS A 13 9.94 9.77 19.15
CA LYS A 13 11.05 10.13 20.06
C LYS A 13 12.45 9.80 19.49
N ASP A 14 12.56 8.75 18.67
CA ASP A 14 13.82 8.21 18.15
C ASP A 14 14.09 8.62 16.70
N VAL A 15 13.15 9.34 16.06
CA VAL A 15 13.33 9.95 14.73
C VAL A 15 14.59 10.81 14.64
N PRO A 16 14.96 11.69 15.61
CA PRO A 16 16.19 12.49 15.51
C PRO A 16 17.48 11.63 15.49
N ALA A 17 17.49 10.52 16.23
CA ALA A 17 18.60 9.57 16.21
C ALA A 17 18.63 8.79 14.88
N SER A 18 17.46 8.31 14.44
CA SER A 18 17.29 7.59 13.17
C SER A 18 17.74 8.41 11.97
N LEU A 19 17.32 9.68 11.88
CA LEU A 19 17.76 10.61 10.84
C LEU A 19 19.28 10.85 10.91
N SER A 20 19.87 10.88 12.11
CA SER A 20 21.33 11.06 12.28
C SER A 20 22.11 9.85 11.75
N VAL A 21 21.65 8.62 12.05
CA VAL A 21 22.27 7.38 11.53
C VAL A 21 22.13 7.31 10.00
N LEU A 22 20.92 7.52 9.47
CA LEU A 22 20.67 7.48 8.03
C LEU A 22 21.46 8.57 7.28
N SER A 23 21.65 9.75 7.88
CA SER A 23 22.49 10.82 7.32
C SER A 23 23.96 10.39 7.21
N GLY A 24 24.48 9.68 8.22
CA GLY A 24 25.84 9.13 8.19
C GLY A 24 25.99 8.01 7.16
N LEU A 25 25.08 7.03 7.20
CA LEU A 25 25.01 5.88 6.29
C LEU A 25 24.96 6.29 4.80
N CYS A 26 24.17 7.33 4.49
CA CYS A 26 23.96 7.80 3.13
C CYS A 26 24.81 9.04 2.78
N SER A 27 25.66 9.50 3.70
CA SER A 27 26.54 10.68 3.57
C SER A 27 25.83 11.95 3.06
N GLN A 28 24.58 12.18 3.47
CA GLN A 28 23.74 13.30 3.02
C GLN A 28 22.79 13.80 4.11
N SER A 29 22.30 15.04 3.99
CA SER A 29 21.20 15.54 4.80
C SER A 29 19.85 14.95 4.39
N PRO A 30 18.91 14.72 5.31
CA PRO A 30 17.56 14.23 4.97
C PRO A 30 16.84 15.18 4.02
N TRP A 31 16.21 14.63 2.98
CA TRP A 31 15.27 15.36 2.14
C TRP A 31 13.89 15.37 2.79
N GLU A 32 13.50 16.46 3.45
CA GLU A 32 12.11 16.62 3.93
C GLU A 32 11.16 16.82 2.74
N SER A 33 10.08 16.05 2.72
CA SER A 33 9.00 16.13 1.74
C SER A 33 7.65 16.03 2.42
N ILE A 34 6.64 16.67 1.83
CA ILE A 34 5.24 16.52 2.25
C ILE A 34 4.40 16.33 0.99
N HIS A 35 3.63 15.25 0.97
CA HIS A 35 2.68 14.96 -0.09
C HIS A 35 1.27 14.96 0.47
N ARG A 36 0.35 15.64 -0.20
CA ARG A 36 -1.06 15.37 -0.04
C ARG A 36 -1.42 14.13 -0.85
N VAL A 37 -1.96 13.12 -0.19
CA VAL A 37 -2.29 11.81 -0.77
C VAL A 37 -3.79 11.59 -0.73
N HIS A 38 -4.40 11.44 -1.90
CA HIS A 38 -5.79 11.02 -2.06
C HIS A 38 -5.82 9.55 -2.42
N PHE A 39 -6.56 8.75 -1.67
CA PHE A 39 -6.81 7.35 -1.99
C PHE A 39 -8.20 7.25 -2.63
N LEU A 40 -8.29 6.53 -3.74
CA LEU A 40 -9.55 6.35 -4.48
C LEU A 40 -9.84 4.87 -4.70
N HIS A 41 -11.05 4.45 -4.35
CA HIS A 41 -11.62 3.13 -4.61
C HIS A 41 -12.06 3.03 -6.08
N GLY A 42 -11.69 1.94 -6.75
CA GLY A 42 -12.05 1.67 -8.15
C GLY A 42 -13.48 1.16 -8.33
N PRO A 43 -13.98 1.02 -9.57
CA PRO A 43 -15.30 0.45 -9.81
C PRO A 43 -15.40 -0.99 -9.31
N GLY A 44 -16.56 -1.40 -8.76
CA GLY A 44 -16.79 -2.77 -8.25
C GLY A 44 -16.72 -3.89 -9.30
N ARG A 45 -16.57 -3.54 -10.58
CA ARG A 45 -16.22 -4.44 -11.70
C ARG A 45 -15.02 -3.84 -12.45
N PRO A 46 -14.02 -4.64 -12.87
CA PRO A 46 -12.87 -4.13 -13.62
C PRO A 46 -13.27 -3.59 -14.99
N THR A 47 -12.94 -2.33 -15.29
CA THR A 47 -13.26 -1.66 -16.57
C THR A 47 -12.05 -1.27 -17.40
N GLY A 48 -10.83 -1.39 -16.87
CA GLY A 48 -9.66 -0.73 -17.43
C GLY A 48 -9.67 0.79 -17.17
N MET A 49 -8.76 1.50 -17.83
CA MET A 49 -8.63 2.95 -17.79
C MET A 49 -8.09 3.44 -19.14
N PRO A 50 -8.94 3.45 -20.20
CA PRO A 50 -8.50 3.53 -21.58
C PRO A 50 -7.83 4.87 -21.92
N ASN A 51 -6.50 4.89 -21.77
CA ASN A 51 -5.53 5.91 -22.18
C ASN A 51 -6.10 7.36 -22.19
N PRO A 52 -6.40 7.94 -21.00
CA PRO A 52 -6.76 9.35 -20.91
C PRO A 52 -5.66 10.19 -21.53
N SER A 53 -6.02 11.10 -22.46
CA SER A 53 -5.08 11.87 -23.30
C SER A 53 -3.90 12.40 -22.47
N PRO A 54 -2.70 11.77 -22.54
CA PRO A 54 -1.67 12.00 -21.54
C PRO A 54 -1.18 13.43 -21.65
N THR A 55 -1.11 14.13 -20.52
CA THR A 55 -0.52 15.48 -20.51
C THR A 55 0.98 15.30 -20.71
N PRO A 56 1.58 15.80 -21.82
CA PRO A 56 2.98 15.53 -22.12
C PRO A 56 3.87 16.28 -21.12
N THR A 57 4.54 15.54 -20.24
CA THR A 57 5.50 16.07 -19.27
C THR A 57 6.93 15.83 -19.76
N ASN A 58 7.79 16.84 -19.61
CA ASN A 58 9.22 16.69 -19.94
C ASN A 58 9.99 15.82 -18.92
N GLN A 59 9.32 15.39 -17.84
CA GLN A 59 9.91 14.64 -16.73
C GLN A 59 10.03 13.14 -17.02
N GLN A 60 9.08 12.53 -17.75
CA GLN A 60 8.97 11.08 -17.88
C GLN A 60 8.68 10.69 -19.34
N LYS A 61 9.60 9.96 -19.97
CA LYS A 61 9.59 9.76 -21.44
C LYS A 61 8.58 8.72 -21.92
N ASP A 62 8.26 7.74 -21.07
CA ASP A 62 7.49 6.56 -21.43
C ASP A 62 6.05 6.56 -20.86
N VAL A 63 5.52 7.75 -20.54
CA VAL A 63 4.15 7.95 -20.01
C VAL A 63 3.06 7.16 -20.77
N PRO A 64 3.03 7.09 -22.12
CA PRO A 64 2.04 6.28 -22.84
C PRO A 64 2.17 4.77 -22.61
N ALA A 65 3.38 4.27 -22.33
CA ALA A 65 3.58 2.86 -21.99
C ALA A 65 3.11 2.55 -20.57
N LEU A 66 3.30 3.48 -19.63
CA LEU A 66 2.84 3.37 -18.25
C LEU A 66 1.31 3.42 -18.16
N TRP A 67 0.63 4.32 -18.89
CA TRP A 67 -0.83 4.32 -19.01
C TRP A 67 -1.37 3.00 -19.58
N LYS A 68 -0.71 2.43 -20.60
CA LYS A 68 -1.07 1.12 -21.17
C LYS A 68 -0.81 -0.05 -20.20
N GLU A 69 0.22 0.04 -19.35
CA GLU A 69 0.49 -0.96 -18.32
C GLU A 69 -0.57 -0.90 -17.20
N LEU A 70 -0.96 0.32 -16.79
CA LEU A 70 -2.03 0.56 -15.81
C LEU A 70 -3.38 0.07 -16.33
N ASP A 71 -3.79 0.47 -17.53
CA ASP A 71 -5.02 0.02 -18.20
C ASP A 71 -5.13 -1.52 -18.23
N ARG A 72 -4.04 -2.20 -18.58
CA ARG A 72 -3.96 -3.67 -18.59
C ARG A 72 -4.06 -4.31 -17.19
N ALA A 73 -3.70 -3.61 -16.12
CA ALA A 73 -3.89 -4.07 -14.75
C ALA A 73 -5.35 -3.85 -14.30
N LEU A 74 -5.86 -2.63 -14.46
CA LEU A 74 -7.22 -2.21 -14.08
C LEU A 74 -8.32 -2.89 -14.92
N GLY A 75 -7.97 -3.43 -16.10
CA GLY A 75 -8.86 -4.23 -16.95
C GLY A 75 -8.93 -5.70 -16.56
N ARG A 76 -8.20 -6.14 -15.53
CA ARG A 76 -8.23 -7.52 -14.99
C ARG A 76 -8.86 -7.59 -13.62
N GLN A 77 -8.55 -6.61 -12.78
CA GLN A 77 -8.90 -6.53 -11.39
C GLN A 77 -9.06 -5.04 -11.03
N SER A 78 -10.03 -4.72 -10.19
CA SER A 78 -10.19 -3.37 -9.67
C SER A 78 -9.24 -3.15 -8.51
N TYR A 79 -8.61 -1.98 -8.46
CA TYR A 79 -7.64 -1.60 -7.43
C TYR A 79 -7.96 -0.22 -6.89
N HIS A 80 -7.46 0.06 -5.70
CA HIS A 80 -7.32 1.41 -5.20
C HIS A 80 -6.12 2.11 -5.83
N LEU A 81 -6.22 3.43 -5.99
CA LEU A 81 -5.19 4.27 -6.57
C LEU A 81 -4.85 5.43 -5.65
N GLN A 82 -3.56 5.83 -5.61
CA GLN A 82 -3.11 7.02 -4.91
C GLN A 82 -2.91 8.16 -5.93
N LEU A 83 -3.54 9.32 -5.72
CA LEU A 83 -3.11 10.59 -6.31
C LEU A 83 -2.27 11.34 -5.28
N ARG A 84 -1.10 11.83 -5.70
CA ARG A 84 -0.13 12.48 -4.81
C ARG A 84 0.24 13.86 -5.35
N TYR A 85 0.14 14.88 -4.50
CA TYR A 85 0.46 16.26 -4.83
C TYR A 85 1.50 16.78 -3.82
N GLU A 86 2.61 17.34 -4.30
CA GLU A 86 3.60 18.00 -3.44
C GLU A 86 2.99 19.25 -2.81
N VAL A 87 3.20 19.44 -1.50
CA VAL A 87 2.75 20.62 -0.74
C VAL A 87 3.86 21.06 0.23
N SER A 88 3.89 22.34 0.59
CA SER A 88 4.81 22.86 1.60
C SER A 88 4.09 23.10 2.93
N LYS A 89 4.83 23.15 4.05
CA LYS A 89 4.28 23.59 5.36
C LYS A 89 3.64 24.98 5.29
N ALA A 90 4.06 25.82 4.33
CA ALA A 90 3.50 27.15 4.12
C ALA A 90 2.16 27.16 3.36
N ASP A 91 1.65 26.02 2.90
CA ASP A 91 0.34 25.92 2.23
C ASP A 91 -0.81 25.59 3.18
N PHE A 92 -0.49 25.18 4.41
CA PHE A 92 -1.42 24.87 5.48
C PHE A 92 -1.97 26.15 6.13
N GLY A 93 -3.28 26.22 6.32
CA GLY A 93 -3.96 27.38 6.93
C GLY A 93 -4.13 28.59 5.99
N LYS A 94 -3.81 28.46 4.70
CA LYS A 94 -4.19 29.45 3.67
C LYS A 94 -5.72 29.42 3.44
N ALA A 95 -6.29 30.55 3.03
CA ALA A 95 -7.67 30.60 2.57
C ALA A 95 -7.82 30.06 1.13
N ASP A 96 -6.78 30.19 0.31
CA ASP A 96 -6.77 29.71 -1.07
C ASP A 96 -6.54 28.20 -1.12
N GLY A 97 -7.51 27.46 -1.67
CA GLY A 97 -7.41 26.01 -1.88
C GLY A 97 -6.61 25.62 -3.13
N MET A 98 -6.15 24.37 -3.18
CA MET A 98 -5.48 23.82 -4.36
C MET A 98 -6.50 23.37 -5.42
N ASP A 99 -6.30 23.75 -6.68
CA ASP A 99 -7.00 23.14 -7.82
C ASP A 99 -6.26 21.86 -8.24
N PHE A 100 -6.77 20.70 -7.83
CA PHE A 100 -6.19 19.38 -8.13
C PHE A 100 -6.30 18.95 -9.61
N ASN A 101 -7.05 19.67 -10.44
CA ASN A 101 -7.07 19.45 -11.89
C ASN A 101 -6.00 20.31 -12.60
N ALA A 102 -5.83 21.56 -12.18
CA ALA A 102 -4.77 22.42 -12.71
C ALA A 102 -3.37 22.10 -12.16
N ALA A 103 -3.27 21.57 -10.94
CA ALA A 103 -2.00 21.15 -10.33
C ALA A 103 -1.44 19.88 -11.02
N PRO A 104 -0.12 19.80 -11.26
CA PRO A 104 0.53 18.54 -11.61
C PRO A 104 0.59 17.62 -10.37
N GLY A 105 0.25 16.35 -10.54
CA GLY A 105 0.37 15.33 -9.50
C GLY A 105 1.00 14.04 -10.03
N ILE A 106 1.18 13.08 -9.13
CA ILE A 106 1.61 11.71 -9.44
C ILE A 106 0.41 10.79 -9.28
N LEU A 107 0.12 9.97 -10.29
CA LEU A 107 -0.76 8.81 -10.16
C LEU A 107 0.07 7.57 -9.84
N ARG A 108 -0.20 6.92 -8.72
CA ARG A 108 0.46 5.67 -8.30
C ARG A 108 -0.55 4.51 -8.24
N TRP A 109 -0.13 3.39 -8.80
CA TRP A 109 -0.70 2.05 -8.59
C TRP A 109 0.38 1.11 -8.05
N VAL A 110 0.00 0.28 -7.08
CA VAL A 110 0.81 -0.83 -6.56
C VAL A 110 -0.05 -2.09 -6.59
N ASP A 111 0.55 -3.21 -6.96
CA ASP A 111 -0.09 -4.53 -7.04
C ASP A 111 -0.04 -5.26 -5.67
N PHE A 112 -0.84 -6.30 -5.51
CA PHE A 112 -0.76 -7.19 -4.35
C PHE A 112 0.62 -7.89 -4.31
N PRO A 113 1.33 -7.95 -3.17
CA PRO A 113 2.68 -8.49 -3.17
C PRO A 113 2.75 -9.98 -3.51
N GLU A 114 3.85 -10.35 -4.16
CA GLU A 114 4.13 -11.73 -4.54
C GLU A 114 4.40 -12.59 -3.28
N PRO A 115 4.16 -13.91 -3.32
CA PRO A 115 4.45 -14.78 -2.19
C PRO A 115 5.93 -14.70 -1.79
N ALA A 116 6.21 -14.65 -0.47
CA ALA A 116 7.55 -14.55 0.08
C ALA A 116 8.52 -15.61 -0.49
N GLN A 117 9.48 -15.16 -1.29
CA GLN A 117 10.54 -15.99 -1.85
C GLN A 117 11.62 -16.29 -0.79
N ALA A 118 12.34 -17.41 -0.96
CA ALA A 118 13.48 -17.73 -0.11
C ALA A 118 14.72 -16.98 -0.61
N VAL A 119 15.13 -15.93 0.10
CA VAL A 119 16.35 -15.17 -0.18
C VAL A 119 17.49 -15.69 0.72
N PRO A 120 18.66 -16.09 0.18
CA PRO A 120 19.77 -16.57 0.99
C PRO A 120 20.24 -15.53 2.01
N GLY A 121 20.41 -15.94 3.27
CA GLY A 121 20.88 -15.08 4.35
C GLY A 121 19.83 -14.13 4.94
N ALA A 122 18.54 -14.34 4.65
CA ALA A 122 17.44 -13.56 5.23
C ALA A 122 16.28 -14.44 5.72
N GLU A 123 15.47 -13.88 6.60
CA GLU A 123 14.21 -14.49 7.01
C GLU A 123 13.18 -14.45 5.87
N LYS A 124 12.38 -15.51 5.76
CA LYS A 124 11.42 -15.68 4.67
C LYS A 124 10.25 -14.69 4.82
N GLY A 125 10.29 -13.63 4.02
CA GLY A 125 9.23 -12.62 3.94
C GLY A 125 9.64 -11.21 4.36
N VAL A 126 10.86 -11.03 4.88
CA VAL A 126 11.34 -9.68 5.28
C VAL A 126 11.53 -8.75 4.07
N VAL A 127 11.84 -9.30 2.89
CA VAL A 127 11.82 -8.57 1.62
C VAL A 127 10.45 -8.76 0.96
N MET A 128 9.65 -7.70 0.95
CA MET A 128 8.44 -7.61 0.15
C MET A 128 8.81 -7.38 -1.32
N GLN A 129 8.03 -7.93 -2.26
CA GLN A 129 8.16 -7.71 -3.69
C GLN A 129 6.77 -7.49 -4.31
N ARG A 130 6.54 -6.34 -4.94
CA ARG A 130 5.28 -6.00 -5.60
C ARG A 130 5.49 -5.24 -6.90
N LYS A 131 4.56 -5.39 -7.86
CA LYS A 131 4.59 -4.64 -9.12
C LYS A 131 4.06 -3.21 -8.88
N LYS A 132 4.60 -2.23 -9.61
CA LYS A 132 4.31 -0.80 -9.39
C LYS A 132 4.27 -0.01 -10.70
N VAL A 133 3.37 0.98 -10.77
CA VAL A 133 3.33 2.02 -11.82
C VAL A 133 3.21 3.38 -11.15
N GLU A 134 4.04 4.34 -11.55
CA GLU A 134 3.87 5.75 -11.22
C GLU A 134 3.95 6.62 -12.48
N ILE A 135 2.97 7.50 -12.65
CA ILE A 135 2.88 8.42 -13.80
C ILE A 135 2.96 9.85 -13.28
N TRP A 136 4.06 10.54 -13.61
CA TRP A 136 4.47 11.78 -12.95
C TRP A 136 4.02 13.05 -13.71
N GLY A 137 3.78 14.12 -12.94
CA GLY A 137 3.45 15.47 -13.42
C GLY A 137 2.11 15.60 -14.16
N GLN A 138 1.22 14.61 -14.06
CA GLN A 138 -0.04 14.57 -14.79
C GLN A 138 -1.05 15.57 -14.22
N LYS A 139 -1.90 16.13 -15.09
CA LYS A 139 -2.97 17.07 -14.74
C LYS A 139 -4.35 16.44 -14.95
N ASN A 140 -5.39 17.08 -14.41
CA ASN A 140 -6.79 16.63 -14.46
C ASN A 140 -7.02 15.23 -13.85
N LEU A 141 -6.13 14.78 -12.95
CA LEU A 141 -6.12 13.42 -12.41
C LEU A 141 -7.44 13.04 -11.70
N HIS A 142 -8.03 13.95 -10.92
CA HIS A 142 -9.36 13.76 -10.33
C HIS A 142 -10.45 13.58 -11.40
N SER A 143 -10.47 14.44 -12.43
CA SER A 143 -11.43 14.33 -13.53
C SER A 143 -11.28 13.03 -14.34
N VAL A 144 -10.03 12.58 -14.54
CA VAL A 144 -9.71 11.31 -15.21
C VAL A 144 -10.21 10.13 -14.38
N LEU A 145 -9.91 10.09 -13.07
CA LEU A 145 -10.33 8.98 -12.21
C LEU A 145 -11.85 8.95 -12.03
N ALA A 146 -12.50 10.08 -11.75
CA ALA A 146 -13.96 10.17 -11.66
C ALA A 146 -14.66 9.75 -12.98
N GLY A 147 -14.09 10.11 -14.13
CA GLY A 147 -14.56 9.67 -15.45
C GLY A 147 -14.42 8.15 -15.70
N ASN A 148 -13.62 7.45 -14.91
CA ASN A 148 -13.46 5.99 -14.91
C ASN A 148 -14.12 5.34 -13.67
N SER A 149 -15.11 6.01 -13.06
CA SER A 149 -15.89 5.52 -11.91
C SER A 149 -15.08 5.22 -10.64
N TYR A 150 -13.97 5.93 -10.43
CA TYR A 150 -13.26 5.95 -9.14
C TYR A 150 -13.88 6.97 -8.18
N SER A 151 -13.98 6.60 -6.91
CA SER A 151 -14.47 7.47 -5.83
C SER A 151 -13.39 7.72 -4.77
N LEU A 152 -13.26 8.96 -4.31
CA LEU A 152 -12.40 9.30 -3.17
C LEU A 152 -12.86 8.53 -1.91
N THR A 153 -11.93 7.91 -1.20
CA THR A 153 -12.17 7.23 0.08
C THR A 153 -11.33 7.79 1.22
N SER A 154 -10.15 8.36 0.93
CA SER A 154 -9.32 9.00 1.96
C SER A 154 -8.51 10.18 1.41
N ASP A 155 -8.24 11.12 2.29
CA ASP A 155 -7.50 12.37 2.04
C ASP A 155 -6.54 12.55 3.22
N GLN A 156 -5.25 12.32 2.98
CA GLN A 156 -4.18 12.26 3.98
C GLN A 156 -3.02 13.17 3.57
N ILE A 157 -2.14 13.45 4.53
CA ILE A 157 -0.86 14.12 4.33
C ILE A 157 0.25 13.13 4.71
N GLU A 158 1.05 12.72 3.75
CA GLU A 158 2.31 12.02 4.02
C GLU A 158 3.38 13.05 4.35
N HIS A 159 4.04 12.92 5.51
CA HIS A 159 5.22 13.69 5.89
C HIS A 159 6.39 12.72 6.01
N GLY A 160 7.50 12.99 5.29
CA GLY A 160 8.61 12.04 5.26
C GLY A 160 9.98 12.66 4.91
N TYR A 161 11.01 11.93 5.33
CA TYR A 161 12.42 12.21 5.08
C TYR A 161 13.00 11.12 4.17
N SER A 162 13.55 11.50 3.02
CA SER A 162 14.18 10.56 2.09
C SER A 162 15.70 10.69 2.06
N PHE A 163 16.37 9.57 1.83
CA PHE A 163 17.81 9.44 1.59
C PHE A 163 18.04 8.48 0.41
N PHE A 164 19.16 8.62 -0.30
CA PHE A 164 19.49 7.79 -1.46
C PHE A 164 20.92 7.24 -1.38
N ARG A 165 21.11 5.92 -1.45
CA ARG A 165 22.43 5.28 -1.47
C ARG A 165 22.51 4.30 -2.63
N ASP A 166 23.37 4.60 -3.60
CA ASP A 166 23.52 3.86 -4.86
C ASP A 166 22.18 3.75 -5.63
N ASP A 167 21.57 2.56 -5.67
CA ASP A 167 20.27 2.26 -6.29
C ASP A 167 19.12 2.11 -5.26
N ILE A 168 19.37 2.43 -3.98
CA ILE A 168 18.43 2.26 -2.86
C ILE A 168 17.86 3.62 -2.41
N GLU A 169 16.53 3.70 -2.34
CA GLU A 169 15.77 4.78 -1.67
C GLU A 169 15.47 4.37 -0.22
N ILE A 170 15.69 5.25 0.75
CA ILE A 170 15.31 5.04 2.15
C ILE A 170 14.37 6.16 2.59
N CYS A 171 13.12 5.83 2.91
CA CYS A 171 12.10 6.78 3.35
C CYS A 171 11.73 6.53 4.81
N LEU A 172 11.92 7.51 5.68
CA LEU A 172 11.32 7.56 7.03
C LEU A 172 10.10 8.49 6.98
N HIS A 173 8.88 7.95 7.04
CA HIS A 173 7.65 8.70 6.75
C HIS A 173 6.47 8.29 7.63
N ARG A 174 5.46 9.15 7.72
CA ARG A 174 4.18 8.90 8.40
C ARG A 174 3.02 9.57 7.68
N TYR A 175 1.80 9.11 7.97
CA TYR A 175 0.57 9.69 7.46
C TYR A 175 -0.18 10.47 8.55
N LEU A 176 -0.73 11.61 8.15
CA LEU A 176 -1.48 12.56 8.98
C LEU A 176 -2.86 12.81 8.35
N LEU A 177 -3.90 13.01 9.16
CA LEU A 177 -5.21 13.49 8.71
C LEU A 177 -5.21 15.02 8.62
N PRO A 178 -5.64 15.61 7.48
CA PRO A 178 -5.86 17.05 7.34
C PRO A 178 -7.17 17.49 8.01
N ARG A 179 -7.47 16.97 9.21
CA ARG A 179 -8.67 17.29 10.01
C ARG A 179 -8.33 17.43 11.49
N PRO A 180 -9.05 18.29 12.24
CA PRO A 180 -8.97 18.31 13.70
C PRO A 180 -9.41 16.98 14.33
N GLN A 181 -8.78 16.62 15.45
CA GLN A 181 -9.13 15.41 16.22
C GLN A 181 -10.61 15.41 16.64
N GLY A 182 -11.25 14.24 16.66
CA GLY A 182 -12.63 14.09 17.11
C GLY A 182 -13.71 14.49 16.11
N GLN A 183 -13.38 15.01 14.92
CA GLN A 183 -14.34 15.03 13.81
C GLN A 183 -14.47 13.61 13.21
N PRO A 184 -15.68 13.02 13.16
CA PRO A 184 -15.89 11.69 12.61
C PRO A 184 -15.46 11.64 11.14
N PRO A 185 -15.17 10.44 10.58
CA PRO A 185 -15.04 10.30 9.14
C PRO A 185 -16.34 10.76 8.46
N SER A 186 -16.30 11.95 7.86
CA SER A 186 -17.29 12.34 6.88
C SER A 186 -17.12 11.43 5.66
N ASN A 187 -18.23 11.02 5.05
CA ASN A 187 -18.24 10.31 3.77
C ASN A 187 -17.86 11.30 2.65
N ALA A 188 -16.60 11.71 2.66
CA ALA A 188 -16.09 12.88 1.96
C ALA A 188 -15.88 12.55 0.48
N THR A 189 -16.88 12.87 -0.35
CA THR A 189 -16.80 12.75 -1.81
C THR A 189 -15.84 13.75 -2.47
N ALA A 190 -15.13 14.58 -1.68
CA ALA A 190 -14.18 15.58 -2.15
C ALA A 190 -13.08 15.85 -1.08
N PRO A 191 -11.84 16.21 -1.47
CA PRO A 191 -10.76 16.47 -0.50
C PRO A 191 -10.97 17.76 0.30
N THR A 192 -10.42 17.80 1.52
CA THR A 192 -10.47 18.92 2.48
C THR A 192 -9.77 20.17 1.93
N ASN A 193 -10.50 21.15 1.41
CA ASN A 193 -9.91 22.28 0.68
C ASN A 193 -10.55 23.61 1.15
N PRO A 194 -9.76 24.61 1.61
CA PRO A 194 -8.30 24.62 1.75
C PRO A 194 -7.76 23.65 2.84
N LEU A 195 -6.43 23.54 2.93
CA LEU A 195 -5.77 22.79 4.01
C LEU A 195 -5.90 23.51 5.36
N PRO A 196 -6.14 22.80 6.47
CA PRO A 196 -6.13 23.39 7.81
C PRO A 196 -4.71 23.86 8.19
N PRO A 197 -4.53 24.66 9.27
CA PRO A 197 -3.22 24.98 9.81
C PRO A 197 -2.39 23.72 10.15
N TRP A 198 -1.07 23.78 9.98
CA TRP A 198 -0.18 22.64 10.18
C TRP A 198 -0.30 22.06 11.60
N ASP A 199 -0.33 22.91 12.62
CA ASP A 199 -0.44 22.52 14.03
C ASP A 199 -1.83 21.97 14.43
N SER A 200 -2.71 21.72 13.45
CA SER A 200 -4.03 21.10 13.61
C SER A 200 -4.26 19.85 12.75
N VAL A 201 -3.25 19.39 12.00
CA VAL A 201 -3.27 18.03 11.43
C VAL A 201 -2.94 17.03 12.54
N THR A 202 -3.51 15.83 12.43
CA THR A 202 -3.38 14.77 13.45
C THR A 202 -2.69 13.55 12.85
N ASN A 203 -1.91 12.78 13.61
CA ASN A 203 -1.39 11.50 13.12
C ASN A 203 -2.57 10.52 12.87
N VAL A 204 -2.44 9.64 11.86
CA VAL A 204 -3.45 8.58 11.64
C VAL A 204 -3.23 7.40 12.60
N ASP A 205 -1.97 7.12 12.95
CA ASP A 205 -1.61 6.21 14.03
C ASP A 205 -1.61 6.94 15.37
N ASP A 206 -2.43 6.50 16.32
CA ASP A 206 -2.48 7.02 17.69
C ASP A 206 -1.17 6.79 18.46
N LEU A 207 -0.38 5.76 18.12
CA LEU A 207 0.95 5.53 18.70
C LEU A 207 2.06 6.38 18.06
N GLN A 208 1.74 7.21 17.07
CA GLN A 208 2.63 8.19 16.44
C GLN A 208 3.86 7.58 15.71
N HIS A 209 3.84 6.31 15.31
CA HIS A 209 4.99 5.68 14.66
C HIS A 209 5.34 6.31 13.30
N TRP A 210 6.62 6.27 12.98
CA TRP A 210 7.16 6.50 11.65
C TRP A 210 7.53 5.16 11.01
N MET A 211 7.15 5.00 9.74
CA MET A 211 7.50 3.86 8.91
C MET A 211 8.82 4.13 8.17
N LEU A 212 9.85 3.36 8.49
CA LEU A 212 11.10 3.29 7.75
C LEU A 212 10.98 2.25 6.64
N VAL A 213 10.83 2.69 5.40
CA VAL A 213 10.77 1.81 4.22
C VAL A 213 12.04 1.98 3.40
N VAL A 214 12.82 0.91 3.29
CA VAL A 214 13.99 0.79 2.41
C VAL A 214 13.51 0.16 1.11
N LYS A 215 13.80 0.75 -0.06
CA LYS A 215 13.25 0.36 -1.35
C LYS A 215 14.32 0.27 -2.43
N LEU A 216 14.12 -0.65 -3.38
CA LEU A 216 14.90 -0.76 -4.61
C LEU A 216 13.94 -1.07 -5.77
N HIS A 217 14.04 -0.31 -6.87
CA HIS A 217 13.13 -0.44 -8.01
C HIS A 217 13.80 -1.13 -9.21
N VAL A 218 13.23 -2.26 -9.65
CA VAL A 218 13.71 -2.99 -10.84
C VAL A 218 12.81 -2.65 -12.03
N LEU A 219 13.35 -1.89 -12.99
CA LEU A 219 12.58 -1.35 -14.12
C LEU A 219 11.94 -2.42 -15.01
N GLN A 220 12.62 -3.56 -15.21
CA GLN A 220 12.28 -4.57 -16.22
C GLN A 220 11.90 -5.92 -15.60
N ASP A 221 10.60 -6.17 -15.52
CA ASP A 221 9.95 -7.35 -14.95
C ASP A 221 10.44 -8.70 -15.52
N ASN A 222 11.04 -8.71 -16.71
CA ASN A 222 11.51 -9.92 -17.40
C ASN A 222 12.97 -10.29 -17.09
N LYS A 223 13.55 -9.77 -15.99
CA LYS A 223 14.94 -10.02 -15.58
C LYS A 223 15.03 -10.55 -14.13
N PRO A 224 14.88 -11.87 -13.91
CA PRO A 224 14.96 -12.45 -12.57
C PRO A 224 16.32 -12.25 -11.89
N ASP A 225 17.42 -12.09 -12.65
CA ASP A 225 18.74 -11.81 -12.08
C ASP A 225 18.88 -10.38 -11.52
N GLU A 226 18.21 -9.37 -12.10
CA GLU A 226 18.18 -8.02 -11.52
C GLU A 226 17.30 -7.98 -10.27
N VAL A 227 16.19 -8.73 -10.26
CA VAL A 227 15.33 -8.92 -9.07
C VAL A 227 16.11 -9.62 -7.94
N ARG A 228 16.83 -10.70 -8.23
CA ARG A 228 17.67 -11.41 -7.26
C ARG A 228 18.80 -10.53 -6.70
N LYS A 229 19.51 -9.79 -7.57
CA LYS A 229 20.53 -8.81 -7.13
C LYS A 229 19.92 -7.78 -6.17
N ALA A 230 18.72 -7.28 -6.48
CA ALA A 230 18.02 -6.33 -5.61
C ALA A 230 17.65 -6.92 -4.25
N GLN A 231 17.19 -8.18 -4.19
CA GLN A 231 16.96 -8.90 -2.94
C GLN A 231 18.26 -9.03 -2.13
N GLU A 232 19.35 -9.47 -2.76
CA GLU A 232 20.68 -9.61 -2.14
C GLU A 232 21.21 -8.26 -1.59
N GLN A 233 20.99 -7.14 -2.30
CA GLN A 233 21.35 -5.79 -1.84
C GLN A 233 20.53 -5.32 -0.64
N LEU A 234 19.21 -5.53 -0.66
CA LEU A 234 18.34 -5.18 0.47
C LEU A 234 18.73 -5.99 1.72
N VAL A 235 19.01 -7.29 1.58
CA VAL A 235 19.46 -8.13 2.70
C VAL A 235 20.82 -7.71 3.24
N ALA A 236 21.77 -7.32 2.37
CA ALA A 236 23.05 -6.77 2.81
C ALA A 236 22.86 -5.47 3.64
N LEU A 237 21.97 -4.58 3.20
CA LEU A 237 21.64 -3.35 3.94
C LEU A 237 20.85 -3.62 5.23
N LYS A 238 19.94 -4.61 5.26
CA LYS A 238 19.28 -5.05 6.51
C LYS A 238 20.33 -5.45 7.55
N ASN A 239 21.36 -6.19 7.13
CA ASN A 239 22.40 -6.70 8.00
C ASN A 239 23.42 -5.61 8.42
N GLU A 240 23.55 -4.53 7.65
CA GLU A 240 24.33 -3.33 8.00
C GLU A 240 23.59 -2.43 9.01
N LEU A 241 22.26 -2.46 9.01
CA LEU A 241 21.37 -1.72 9.91
C LEU A 241 20.86 -2.54 11.11
N ASP A 242 21.32 -3.78 11.25
CA ASP A 242 20.90 -4.69 12.31
C ASP A 242 21.31 -4.16 13.69
N GLY A 243 20.40 -4.26 14.66
CA GLY A 243 20.57 -3.63 15.98
C GLY A 243 20.37 -2.10 16.02
N VAL A 244 20.17 -1.43 14.88
CA VAL A 244 19.67 -0.04 14.82
C VAL A 244 18.17 -0.01 14.48
N PHE A 245 17.75 -0.80 13.49
CA PHE A 245 16.35 -0.89 13.07
C PHE A 245 15.87 -2.34 13.07
N GLN A 246 14.70 -2.59 13.65
CA GLN A 246 14.04 -3.89 13.61
C GLN A 246 13.15 -3.96 12.36
N PHE A 247 13.60 -4.70 11.35
CA PHE A 247 12.85 -4.90 10.12
C PHE A 247 11.88 -6.08 10.28
N GLU A 248 10.60 -5.82 10.03
CA GLU A 248 9.50 -6.73 10.35
C GLU A 248 9.11 -7.63 9.17
N VAL A 249 8.66 -8.85 9.49
CA VAL A 249 8.00 -9.74 8.54
C VAL A 249 6.48 -9.51 8.63
N ILE A 250 5.92 -8.89 7.61
CA ILE A 250 4.51 -8.45 7.57
C ILE A 250 3.76 -9.27 6.53
N ASP A 251 2.56 -9.75 6.86
CA ASP A 251 1.72 -10.43 5.86
C ASP A 251 1.39 -9.46 4.71
N ARG A 252 1.70 -9.89 3.49
CA ARG A 252 1.34 -9.21 2.24
C ARG A 252 -0.14 -8.85 2.12
N GLN A 253 -1.04 -9.50 2.86
CA GLN A 253 -2.46 -9.11 2.94
C GLN A 253 -2.64 -7.67 3.48
N PHE A 254 -1.73 -7.17 4.31
CA PHE A 254 -1.70 -5.77 4.75
C PHE A 254 -1.31 -4.76 3.66
N PHE A 255 -0.95 -5.22 2.46
CA PHE A 255 -0.67 -4.39 1.30
C PHE A 255 -1.55 -4.76 0.09
N ASP A 256 -2.68 -5.44 0.33
CA ASP A 256 -3.62 -5.77 -0.74
C ASP A 256 -4.45 -4.55 -1.16
N SER A 257 -4.06 -3.97 -2.29
CA SER A 257 -4.70 -2.82 -2.92
C SER A 257 -5.90 -3.19 -3.80
N ARG A 258 -6.31 -4.46 -3.86
CA ARG A 258 -7.42 -4.94 -4.70
C ARG A 258 -8.79 -4.63 -4.07
N VAL A 259 -9.65 -4.00 -4.85
CA VAL A 259 -11.08 -3.87 -4.53
C VAL A 259 -11.74 -5.26 -4.62
N PRO A 260 -12.42 -5.76 -3.57
CA PRO A 260 -13.20 -6.99 -3.67
C PRO A 260 -14.23 -6.89 -4.80
N LEU A 261 -14.41 -7.96 -5.58
CA LEU A 261 -15.46 -7.98 -6.59
C LEU A 261 -16.81 -7.86 -5.85
N ALA A 262 -17.63 -6.87 -6.24
CA ALA A 262 -18.95 -6.74 -5.65
C ALA A 262 -19.79 -7.97 -6.02
N ASP A 263 -20.27 -8.71 -5.02
CA ASP A 263 -21.22 -9.80 -5.23
C ASP A 263 -22.50 -9.24 -5.86
N ASP A 264 -22.63 -9.41 -7.18
CA ASP A 264 -23.88 -9.17 -7.89
C ASP A 264 -24.94 -10.11 -7.30
N GLY A 265 -25.80 -9.61 -6.40
CA GLY A 265 -26.79 -10.34 -5.60
C GLY A 265 -27.86 -11.10 -6.39
N THR A 266 -27.41 -12.06 -7.19
CA THR A 266 -28.11 -12.78 -8.26
C THR A 266 -27.87 -14.29 -8.14
N THR A 267 -27.00 -14.72 -7.23
CA THR A 267 -26.95 -16.07 -6.67
C THR A 267 -28.25 -16.35 -5.94
N THR A 268 -29.24 -16.89 -6.65
CA THR A 268 -30.52 -17.34 -6.08
C THR A 268 -30.27 -18.29 -4.92
N GLY A 269 -30.77 -17.92 -3.74
CA GLY A 269 -30.48 -18.58 -2.47
C GLY A 269 -31.14 -19.95 -2.29
N GLU A 270 -30.62 -20.96 -2.99
CA GLU A 270 -30.85 -22.38 -2.69
C GLU A 270 -29.49 -23.10 -2.61
N GLY A 271 -29.21 -23.85 -1.54
CA GLY A 271 -28.06 -24.76 -1.49
C GLY A 271 -27.48 -25.08 -0.12
N TRP A 272 -27.39 -24.10 0.79
CA TRP A 272 -26.80 -24.32 2.13
C TRP A 272 -27.78 -24.99 3.10
N LYS A 273 -28.18 -26.22 2.79
CA LYS A 273 -28.86 -27.09 3.75
C LYS A 273 -27.88 -27.50 4.84
N LYS A 274 -28.05 -26.84 5.99
CA LYS A 274 -27.58 -27.21 7.33
C LYS A 274 -27.33 -28.72 7.46
N ALA A 275 -26.10 -29.10 7.81
CA ALA A 275 -25.76 -30.49 8.07
C ALA A 275 -26.50 -30.98 9.34
N GLU A 276 -27.40 -31.94 9.16
CA GLU A 276 -28.05 -32.63 10.28
C GLU A 276 -27.25 -33.87 10.67
N HIS A 277 -27.28 -34.23 11.96
CA HIS A 277 -26.52 -35.37 12.47
C HIS A 277 -26.99 -36.70 11.84
N PRO A 278 -26.07 -37.63 11.53
CA PRO A 278 -26.45 -38.96 11.07
C PRO A 278 -27.16 -39.73 12.20
N SER A 279 -28.43 -40.04 12.00
CA SER A 279 -29.19 -41.01 12.80
C SER A 279 -29.20 -42.37 12.09
N GLU A 280 -29.34 -43.45 12.86
CA GLU A 280 -29.06 -44.80 12.40
C GLU A 280 -30.22 -45.45 11.61
N GLY A 281 -29.86 -46.20 10.55
CA GLY A 281 -30.65 -47.34 10.05
C GLY A 281 -31.57 -47.07 8.85
N GLY A 282 -31.49 -47.93 7.83
CA GLY A 282 -32.43 -47.92 6.70
C GLY A 282 -31.94 -48.62 5.43
N ASN A 283 -32.00 -49.95 5.38
CA ASN A 283 -31.78 -50.72 4.15
C ASN A 283 -33.02 -50.64 3.24
N VAL A 284 -32.87 -50.12 2.01
CA VAL A 284 -33.80 -50.37 0.89
C VAL A 284 -33.02 -50.46 -0.41
N LEU A 285 -33.18 -51.57 -1.15
CA LEU A 285 -32.78 -51.67 -2.56
C LEU A 285 -33.82 -50.94 -3.44
N GLN A 286 -33.34 -50.21 -4.44
CA GLN A 286 -33.99 -50.29 -5.75
C GLN A 286 -33.02 -49.91 -6.89
N ASP A 287 -33.09 -50.69 -7.96
CA ASP A 287 -32.34 -50.51 -9.20
C ASP A 287 -32.88 -49.34 -10.01
N LEU A 288 -32.04 -48.75 -10.87
CA LEU A 288 -32.48 -48.23 -12.17
C LEU A 288 -31.29 -48.16 -13.14
N ASP A 289 -31.39 -48.90 -14.25
CA ASP A 289 -30.54 -48.72 -15.42
C ASP A 289 -30.75 -47.34 -16.06
N ILE A 290 -29.72 -46.79 -16.70
CA ILE A 290 -29.84 -46.08 -17.98
C ILE A 290 -28.53 -46.22 -18.76
N GLN A 291 -28.65 -46.54 -20.05
CA GLN A 291 -27.53 -46.74 -20.98
C GLN A 291 -27.22 -45.43 -21.73
N GLY A 292 -25.97 -45.25 -22.17
CA GLY A 292 -25.56 -44.01 -22.85
C GLY A 292 -24.15 -44.07 -23.44
N GLU A 293 -23.86 -45.03 -24.32
CA GLU A 293 -22.66 -44.96 -25.16
C GLU A 293 -22.82 -43.87 -26.23
N GLU A 294 -21.86 -42.94 -26.36
CA GLU A 294 -21.52 -42.45 -27.70
C GLU A 294 -20.01 -42.19 -27.87
N LYS A 295 -19.56 -42.26 -29.12
CA LYS A 295 -18.29 -42.84 -29.52
C LYS A 295 -17.66 -41.99 -30.62
N ILE A 296 -16.71 -41.12 -30.27
CA ILE A 296 -16.02 -40.24 -31.22
C ILE A 296 -14.55 -40.67 -31.39
N THR A 297 -14.03 -40.48 -32.61
CA THR A 297 -12.93 -41.28 -33.15
C THR A 297 -11.54 -40.67 -33.03
N ARG A 298 -10.63 -41.50 -32.51
CA ARG A 298 -9.17 -41.53 -32.73
C ARG A 298 -8.74 -41.15 -34.16
N GLU A 299 -7.81 -40.21 -34.27
CA GLU A 299 -6.86 -40.12 -35.41
C GLU A 299 -5.40 -40.29 -34.95
N ARG A 300 -4.47 -40.42 -35.90
CA ARG A 300 -3.04 -40.78 -35.68
C ARG A 300 -2.11 -39.93 -36.54
N GLY A 301 -1.02 -39.44 -35.95
CA GLY A 301 0.23 -39.08 -36.64
C GLY A 301 1.39 -39.22 -35.64
N HIS A 302 2.28 -40.21 -35.75
CA HIS A 302 3.46 -40.19 -36.62
C HIS A 302 4.40 -39.02 -36.32
N THR A 303 5.25 -39.16 -35.28
CA THR A 303 6.60 -39.77 -35.31
C THR A 303 7.69 -38.87 -35.90
N ARG A 304 8.66 -38.51 -35.06
CA ARG A 304 10.04 -38.30 -35.51
C ARG A 304 11.04 -38.53 -34.38
N GLU A 305 11.82 -39.59 -34.50
CA GLU A 305 12.98 -39.85 -33.64
C GLU A 305 14.11 -38.86 -33.98
N ARG A 306 14.96 -38.56 -32.99
CA ARG A 306 16.34 -38.08 -33.17
C ARG A 306 17.24 -38.53 -32.03
N ASP A 307 18.05 -39.54 -32.33
CA ASP A 307 19.49 -39.59 -32.10
C ASP A 307 20.04 -39.06 -30.76
N VAL A 308 20.35 -40.00 -29.87
CA VAL A 308 21.19 -39.78 -28.69
C VAL A 308 22.66 -40.01 -29.06
N PRO A 309 23.59 -39.07 -28.79
CA PRO A 309 25.02 -39.37 -28.76
C PRO A 309 25.39 -40.03 -27.42
N GLN A 310 26.08 -41.16 -27.48
CA GLN A 310 26.69 -41.79 -26.30
C GLN A 310 27.91 -40.98 -25.84
N GLN A 311 28.19 -40.98 -24.53
CA GLN A 311 29.55 -40.67 -24.06
C GLN A 311 29.94 -41.51 -22.83
N ASP A 312 30.87 -42.42 -23.10
CA ASP A 312 31.96 -42.97 -22.26
C ASP A 312 31.74 -43.23 -20.76
N VAL A 313 31.77 -44.53 -20.43
CA VAL A 313 31.91 -45.06 -19.07
C VAL A 313 33.36 -44.91 -18.61
N ILE A 314 33.59 -44.18 -17.51
CA ILE A 314 34.83 -44.25 -16.74
C ILE A 314 34.60 -45.16 -15.52
N LYS A 315 35.50 -46.12 -15.30
CA LYS A 315 35.52 -47.00 -14.11
C LYS A 315 36.63 -46.56 -13.15
N GLY A 316 36.32 -46.61 -11.86
CA GLY A 316 37.24 -46.45 -10.74
C GLY A 316 36.47 -45.91 -9.52
N GLU A 317 36.75 -46.32 -8.29
CA GLU A 317 37.54 -47.47 -7.81
C GLU A 317 36.99 -47.87 -6.43
N GLU A 318 37.15 -49.11 -5.97
CA GLU A 318 36.55 -49.57 -4.71
C GLU A 318 37.33 -49.02 -3.50
N GLY A 319 36.64 -48.35 -2.57
CA GLY A 319 37.26 -47.55 -1.51
C GLY A 319 36.61 -47.71 -0.13
N ASP A 320 36.95 -48.82 0.52
CA ASP A 320 36.89 -49.18 1.96
C ASP A 320 35.77 -48.63 2.87
N GLY A 321 35.12 -49.53 3.61
CA GLY A 321 33.94 -49.24 4.42
C GLY A 321 34.24 -48.77 5.85
N ARG A 322 33.38 -47.91 6.39
CA ARG A 322 33.20 -47.74 7.84
C ARG A 322 31.73 -47.59 8.16
N ASP A 323 31.17 -48.58 8.85
CA ASP A 323 29.86 -48.47 9.46
C ASP A 323 29.94 -47.41 10.58
N VAL A 324 29.05 -46.41 10.50
CA VAL A 324 28.81 -45.44 11.57
C VAL A 324 27.36 -45.62 11.97
N GLU A 325 27.14 -46.25 13.13
CA GLU A 325 25.82 -46.33 13.74
C GLU A 325 25.39 -44.92 14.15
N TYR A 326 24.45 -44.34 13.38
CA TYR A 326 23.75 -43.14 13.80
C TYR A 326 22.61 -43.53 14.74
N GLU A 327 22.77 -43.21 16.02
CA GLU A 327 21.68 -43.32 16.99
C GLU A 327 20.49 -42.46 16.52
N LYS A 328 19.31 -43.08 16.51
CA LYS A 328 18.10 -42.49 15.95
C LYS A 328 17.31 -41.79 17.06
N GLU A 329 17.79 -40.63 17.49
CA GLU A 329 17.04 -39.78 18.43
C GLU A 329 15.66 -39.42 17.84
N GLU A 330 14.63 -39.50 18.68
CA GLU A 330 13.28 -39.08 18.32
C GLU A 330 13.20 -37.55 18.36
N ALA A 331 13.33 -36.91 17.20
CA ALA A 331 13.05 -35.50 17.04
C ALA A 331 11.54 -35.25 17.20
N GLU A 332 11.11 -34.98 18.44
CA GLU A 332 9.72 -34.61 18.75
C GLU A 332 9.30 -33.35 17.99
N ASP A 333 8.04 -33.31 17.54
CA ASP A 333 7.48 -32.26 16.69
C ASP A 333 7.19 -30.96 17.46
N LEU A 334 8.26 -30.27 17.86
CA LEU A 334 8.24 -28.97 18.52
C LEU A 334 7.78 -27.82 17.59
N THR A 335 7.51 -28.09 16.30
CA THR A 335 7.02 -27.05 15.37
C THR A 335 5.56 -26.67 15.60
N LYS A 336 4.79 -27.50 16.35
CA LYS A 336 3.37 -27.25 16.67
C LYS A 336 3.10 -26.15 17.70
N TYR A 337 4.12 -25.61 18.36
CA TYR A 337 3.97 -24.59 19.42
C TYR A 337 4.90 -23.39 19.24
N ALA A 338 5.25 -23.05 18.00
CA ALA A 338 5.64 -21.68 17.71
C ALA A 338 4.39 -20.78 17.90
N PRO A 339 4.38 -19.83 18.86
CA PRO A 339 3.32 -18.84 18.87
C PRO A 339 3.42 -18.02 17.57
N GLU A 340 2.31 -17.77 16.89
CA GLU A 340 2.33 -16.81 15.79
C GLU A 340 2.80 -15.45 16.33
N PRO A 341 3.64 -14.71 15.58
CA PRO A 341 4.09 -13.40 16.02
C PRO A 341 2.88 -12.50 16.16
N ILE A 342 2.49 -12.20 17.40
CA ILE A 342 1.41 -11.27 17.74
C ILE A 342 1.92 -9.87 17.39
N MET A 343 1.79 -9.52 16.10
CA MET A 343 1.93 -8.16 15.62
C MET A 343 0.96 -7.29 16.42
N ASP A 344 1.50 -6.27 17.07
CA ASP A 344 0.71 -5.38 17.92
C ASP A 344 -0.48 -4.83 17.12
N GLU A 345 -1.68 -4.88 17.70
CA GLU A 345 -2.91 -4.48 17.02
C GLU A 345 -2.90 -2.98 16.64
N ASN A 346 -2.01 -2.18 17.23
CA ASN A 346 -1.74 -0.81 16.85
C ASN A 346 -0.75 -0.69 15.67
N ILE A 347 0.27 -1.56 15.57
CA ILE A 347 1.09 -1.70 14.35
C ILE A 347 0.21 -2.15 13.19
N ARG A 348 -0.76 -3.03 13.47
CA ARG A 348 -1.81 -3.41 12.52
C ARG A 348 -2.57 -2.18 12.03
N LEU A 349 -2.98 -1.25 12.91
CA LEU A 349 -3.64 0.02 12.53
C LEU A 349 -2.74 0.98 11.73
N ALA A 350 -1.44 1.06 12.04
CA ALA A 350 -0.48 1.89 11.29
C ALA A 350 -0.25 1.36 9.87
N LEU A 351 -0.10 0.04 9.68
CA LEU A 351 -0.05 -0.61 8.36
C LEU A 351 -1.37 -0.48 7.62
N ILE A 352 -2.46 -0.75 8.35
CA ILE A 352 -3.81 -0.50 7.87
C ILE A 352 -3.98 0.96 7.48
N THR A 353 -3.20 1.96 7.89
CA THR A 353 -3.38 3.33 7.36
C THR A 353 -3.17 3.45 5.84
N GLU A 354 -2.32 2.62 5.23
CA GLU A 354 -2.20 2.54 3.75
C GLU A 354 -3.40 1.79 3.10
N VAL A 355 -4.29 1.18 3.90
CA VAL A 355 -5.34 0.20 3.52
C VAL A 355 -6.77 0.40 4.13
N SER A 356 -6.98 1.13 5.22
CA SER A 356 -8.29 1.55 5.78
C SER A 356 -8.83 2.78 5.08
N ALA A 357 -7.92 3.54 4.46
CA ALA A 357 -8.20 4.39 3.33
C ALA A 357 -8.90 3.65 2.17
N LEU A 358 -8.98 2.32 2.20
CA LEU A 358 -9.49 1.46 1.13
C LEU A 358 -10.72 0.64 1.57
N ASN A 359 -10.79 0.12 2.79
CA ASN A 359 -11.81 -0.88 3.17
C ASN A 359 -12.49 -0.66 4.55
N TRP A 360 -13.40 0.32 4.64
CA TRP A 360 -14.19 0.57 5.85
C TRP A 360 -15.41 -0.36 5.99
N GLU A 361 -16.08 -0.73 4.87
CA GLU A 361 -17.33 -1.51 4.90
C GLU A 361 -17.16 -2.97 5.34
N ALA A 362 -15.96 -3.54 5.27
CA ALA A 362 -15.71 -4.92 5.70
C ALA A 362 -15.56 -5.07 7.22
N MET A 363 -14.92 -4.09 7.89
CA MET A 363 -14.61 -4.21 9.34
C MET A 363 -15.86 -4.05 10.22
N ASP A 364 -16.83 -3.27 9.77
CA ASP A 364 -18.09 -2.97 10.49
C ASP A 364 -19.07 -4.17 10.56
N ARG A 365 -18.72 -5.33 9.97
CA ARG A 365 -19.59 -6.53 9.89
C ARG A 365 -19.23 -7.67 10.83
N GLU A 366 -18.06 -7.67 11.46
CA GLU A 366 -17.66 -8.75 12.38
C GLU A 366 -17.66 -8.36 13.87
N VAL A 367 -17.83 -7.08 14.22
CA VAL A 367 -17.85 -6.60 15.62
C VAL A 367 -19.25 -6.74 16.25
N VAL A 368 -19.78 -7.96 16.28
CA VAL A 368 -20.97 -8.29 17.09
C VAL A 368 -20.53 -8.65 18.51
N ILE A 369 -20.22 -7.63 19.30
CA ILE A 369 -19.94 -7.80 20.74
C ILE A 369 -21.26 -8.13 21.44
N TRP A 370 -21.36 -9.35 21.97
CA TRP A 370 -22.43 -9.74 22.88
C TRP A 370 -22.19 -9.12 24.26
N THR A 371 -22.73 -7.93 24.51
CA THR A 371 -22.89 -7.42 25.87
C THR A 371 -24.06 -8.14 26.53
N GLU A 372 -23.78 -9.02 27.48
CA GLU A 372 -24.80 -9.49 28.43
C GLU A 372 -25.34 -8.29 29.20
N GLY A 373 -26.66 -8.27 29.46
CA GLY A 373 -27.33 -7.12 30.05
C GLY A 373 -27.36 -7.18 31.58
N GLU A 374 -27.07 -6.05 32.22
CA GLU A 374 -27.55 -5.73 33.56
C GLU A 374 -28.47 -4.50 33.47
N ASP A 375 -29.69 -4.61 34.01
CA ASP A 375 -30.65 -3.51 34.10
C ASP A 375 -30.27 -2.55 35.24
N ASP A 376 -30.27 -1.23 35.00
CA ASP A 376 -30.77 -0.27 36.00
C ASP A 376 -31.05 1.13 35.42
N GLU A 377 -32.24 1.66 35.73
CA GLU A 377 -32.71 3.05 35.56
C GLU A 377 -33.49 3.42 36.85
N PRO A 378 -33.87 4.68 37.14
CA PRO A 378 -33.50 5.94 36.51
C PRO A 378 -33.14 7.08 37.50
N ASN A 379 -32.51 8.16 36.99
CA ASN A 379 -32.82 9.58 37.31
C ASN A 379 -31.85 10.50 36.53
N GLY A 380 -32.19 11.73 36.13
CA GLY A 380 -33.47 12.42 36.32
C GLY A 380 -33.30 13.86 36.83
N GLN A 381 -32.78 14.79 36.02
CA GLN A 381 -32.90 16.22 36.29
C GLN A 381 -32.75 17.10 35.04
N GLN A 382 -33.48 18.22 35.02
CA GLN A 382 -33.48 19.22 33.96
C GLN A 382 -32.55 20.38 34.31
N ALA A 383 -31.98 21.04 33.30
CA ALA A 383 -31.39 22.38 33.45
C ALA A 383 -31.64 23.21 32.17
N GLU A 384 -32.49 24.23 32.28
CA GLU A 384 -32.68 25.22 31.22
C GLU A 384 -31.57 26.29 31.28
N ALA A 385 -31.09 26.74 30.12
CA ALA A 385 -30.26 27.93 30.00
C ALA A 385 -30.68 28.74 28.76
N THR A 386 -31.31 29.90 28.99
CA THR A 386 -31.76 30.85 27.97
C THR A 386 -30.81 32.06 27.89
N TYR A 387 -31.07 33.01 26.98
CA TYR A 387 -30.33 34.25 26.67
C TYR A 387 -29.12 34.06 25.73
N GLY A 388 -28.84 34.98 24.79
CA GLY A 388 -29.53 36.24 24.45
C GLY A 388 -29.09 36.83 23.10
N ILE A 389 -29.83 37.82 22.58
CA ILE A 389 -29.77 38.27 21.17
C ILE A 389 -29.24 39.71 21.01
N HIS A 390 -28.08 39.87 20.35
CA HIS A 390 -27.59 41.08 19.62
C HIS A 390 -27.53 42.44 20.41
N PRO A 391 -27.14 43.61 19.84
CA PRO A 391 -26.68 43.95 18.47
C PRO A 391 -25.32 44.68 18.36
N SER A 392 -24.96 45.06 17.11
CA SER A 392 -23.89 45.99 16.69
C SER A 392 -24.51 47.32 16.19
N PRO A 393 -23.80 48.31 15.56
CA PRO A 393 -22.36 48.52 15.34
C PRO A 393 -21.87 49.78 16.13
N PRO A 394 -21.43 50.98 15.62
CA PRO A 394 -21.22 51.54 14.26
C PRO A 394 -19.73 51.83 13.90
N GLY A 395 -19.50 52.45 12.73
CA GLY A 395 -18.27 53.18 12.36
C GLY A 395 -18.41 54.72 12.54
N PRO A 396 -17.74 55.61 11.77
CA PRO A 396 -17.03 55.37 10.49
C PRO A 396 -15.69 56.17 10.30
N SER A 397 -15.29 56.36 9.03
CA SER A 397 -14.30 57.32 8.47
C SER A 397 -12.80 56.97 8.55
N ALA A 398 -11.90 57.58 7.74
CA ALA A 398 -11.86 57.85 6.29
C ALA A 398 -10.54 58.56 5.91
N GLY A 399 -10.01 58.31 4.69
CA GLY A 399 -8.83 58.99 4.13
C GLY A 399 -7.49 58.28 4.43
N GLY A 400 -6.48 58.36 3.56
CA GLY A 400 -6.42 59.01 2.24
C GLY A 400 -5.17 58.59 1.44
N ASP A 401 -5.05 59.04 0.19
CA ASP A 401 -3.98 58.65 -0.74
C ASP A 401 -2.56 59.11 -0.34
N THR A 402 -1.51 58.37 -0.75
CA THR A 402 -0.43 58.96 -1.58
C THR A 402 0.57 57.95 -2.21
N ALA A 403 0.73 58.10 -3.53
CA ALA A 403 1.97 58.05 -4.34
C ALA A 403 3.16 57.10 -4.00
N ALA A 404 3.39 56.18 -4.94
CA ALA A 404 4.66 55.91 -5.67
C ALA A 404 6.01 55.76 -4.92
N GLY A 405 6.67 54.60 -5.13
CA GLY A 405 8.08 54.38 -4.77
C GLY A 405 8.76 53.22 -5.50
N HIS A 406 9.44 53.48 -6.63
CA HIS A 406 10.31 52.50 -7.29
C HIS A 406 11.56 52.20 -6.45
N ARG A 407 11.87 50.92 -6.20
CA ARG A 407 13.26 50.44 -6.01
C ARG A 407 13.44 49.04 -6.59
N ASN A 408 14.40 48.91 -7.51
CA ASN A 408 14.99 47.62 -7.87
C ASN A 408 16.04 47.23 -6.82
N SER A 409 16.15 45.94 -6.51
CA SER A 409 17.39 45.29 -6.08
C SER A 409 17.25 43.76 -6.19
N PRO A 410 18.35 42.98 -6.28
CA PRO A 410 18.32 41.71 -7.02
C PRO A 410 18.32 40.42 -6.20
N GLY A 411 17.76 39.37 -6.80
CA GLY A 411 18.43 38.07 -6.92
C GLY A 411 18.76 37.29 -5.65
N ALA A 412 17.75 36.70 -5.01
CA ALA A 412 17.96 35.47 -4.24
C ALA A 412 17.98 34.28 -5.23
N GLY A 413 19.07 33.51 -5.24
CA GLY A 413 19.21 32.35 -6.12
C GLY A 413 18.44 31.14 -5.59
N ILE A 414 17.54 30.58 -6.39
CA ILE A 414 16.92 29.28 -6.13
C ILE A 414 18.00 28.20 -6.34
N PRO A 415 18.24 27.27 -5.40
CA PRO A 415 19.16 26.16 -5.63
C PRO A 415 18.61 25.27 -6.77
N SER A 416 19.41 25.10 -7.82
CA SER A 416 19.01 24.27 -8.95
C SER A 416 19.10 22.79 -8.59
N LEU A 417 18.01 22.05 -8.82
CA LEU A 417 17.95 20.61 -8.64
C LEU A 417 19.04 19.93 -9.50
N PRO A 418 19.85 19.00 -8.96
CA PRO A 418 20.79 18.23 -9.75
C PRO A 418 20.03 17.25 -10.65
N LEU A 419 19.88 17.62 -11.93
CA LEU A 419 19.07 16.94 -12.94
C LEU A 419 19.63 15.57 -13.42
N HIS A 420 20.35 14.84 -12.56
CA HIS A 420 21.29 13.79 -12.95
C HIS A 420 21.20 12.47 -12.15
N MET A 421 20.19 12.27 -11.31
CA MET A 421 19.84 10.98 -10.70
C MET A 421 18.36 10.62 -10.88
N LEU A 422 17.93 10.60 -12.15
CA LEU A 422 16.70 9.92 -12.60
C LEU A 422 17.06 9.05 -13.80
N ARG A 423 17.47 7.80 -13.53
CA ARG A 423 17.80 6.80 -14.56
C ARG A 423 17.81 5.38 -14.03
#